data_AF-A0A3D3HN54-F1
#
_entry.id   AF-A0A3D3HN54-F1
#
_cell.length_a   1.000
_cell.length_b   1.000
_cell.length_c   1.000
_cell.angle_alpha   90.00
_cell.angle_beta   90.00
_cell.angle_gamma   90.00
#
_symmetry.space_group_name_H-M   'P 1'
#
loop_
_entity.id
_entity.type
_entity.pdbx_description
1 polymer ?
#
loop_
_entity_poly.entity_id
_entity_poly.type
_entity_poly.pdbx_seq_one_letter_code
_entity_poly.pdbx_strand_id
1 'polypeptide(L)' 'MPDAIRIDTAKYKAELAGSLYSVILELAAGECSPDLLNLISIACDLNQQISQSLRDENEVSA' A
#
# COMPACT_ATOMS: atom_id res chain seq x y z
N MET A 1 -3.13 4.58 23.81
CA MET A 1 -3.68 4.53 22.45
C MET A 1 -2.54 4.86 21.52
N PRO A 2 -2.24 4.07 20.47
CA PRO A 2 -1.27 4.54 19.48
C PRO A 2 -1.80 5.87 18.93
N ASP A 3 -0.93 6.88 18.85
CA ASP A 3 -1.29 8.19 18.31
C ASP A 3 -1.94 8.01 16.94
N ALA A 4 -3.18 8.47 16.80
CA ALA A 4 -3.89 8.39 15.53
C ALA A 4 -3.12 9.20 14.49
N ILE A 5 -2.75 8.55 13.39
CA ILE A 5 -2.04 9.22 12.29
C ILE A 5 -3.03 10.14 11.58
N ARG A 6 -2.62 11.38 11.30
CA ARG A 6 -3.42 12.33 10.50
C ARG A 6 -3.67 11.74 9.12
N ILE A 7 -4.87 11.96 8.57
CA ILE A 7 -5.26 11.37 7.28
C ILE A 7 -4.31 11.73 6.13
N ASP A 8 -3.80 12.96 6.08
CA ASP A 8 -2.83 13.38 5.05
C ASP A 8 -1.49 12.64 5.19
N THR A 9 -1.05 12.38 6.43
CA THR A 9 0.13 11.58 6.70
C THR A 9 -0.09 10.11 6.33
N ALA A 10 -1.31 9.59 6.55
CA ALA A 10 -1.67 8.23 6.14
C ALA A 10 -1.65 8.09 4.61
N LYS A 11 -2.25 9.04 3.87
CA LYS A 11 -2.21 9.08 2.40
C LYS A 11 -0.79 9.11 1.86
N TYR A 12 0.04 10.04 2.34
CA TYR A 12 1.43 10.15 1.91
C TYR A 12 2.22 8.86 2.16
N LYS A 13 2.03 8.22 3.32
CA LYS A 13 2.67 6.94 3.63
C LYS A 13 2.15 5.80 2.74
N ALA A 14 0.87 5.80 2.42
CA ALA A 14 0.25 4.78 1.55
C ALA A 14 0.76 4.90 0.09
N GLU A 15 0.93 6.12 -0.41
CA GLU A 15 1.55 6.40 -1.71
C GLU A 15 3.02 5.96 -1.76
N LEU A 16 3.78 6.26 -0.69
CA LEU A 16 5.17 5.83 -0.57
C LEU A 16 5.28 4.30 -0.53
N ALA A 17 4.41 3.64 0.23
CA ALA A 17 4.33 2.18 0.28
C ALA A 17 3.99 1.59 -1.09
N GLY A 18 3.05 2.18 -1.82
CA GLY A 18 2.72 1.77 -3.19
C GLY A 18 3.93 1.80 -4.11
N SER A 19 4.70 2.89 -4.06
CA SER A 19 5.95 3.02 -4.84
C SER A 19 6.98 1.95 -4.47
N LEU A 20 7.11 1.65 -3.17
CA LEU A 20 8.03 0.61 -2.68
C LEU A 20 7.62 -0.78 -3.15
N TYR A 21 6.32 -1.09 -3.10
CA TYR A 21 5.76 -2.37 -3.56
C TYR A 21 6.02 -2.64 -5.04
N SER A 22 5.94 -1.61 -5.90
CA SER A 22 6.31 -1.76 -7.31
C SER A 22 7.75 -2.23 -7.50
N VAL A 23 8.70 -1.66 -6.75
CA VAL A 23 10.12 -2.07 -6.79
C VAL A 23 10.30 -3.48 -6.23
N ILE A 24 9.60 -3.81 -5.12
CA ILE A 24 9.67 -5.16 -4.52
C ILE A 24 9.14 -6.21 -5.50
N LEU A 25 8.03 -5.95 -6.18
CA LEU A 25 7.47 -6.88 -7.18
C LEU A 25 8.43 -7.10 -8.35
N GLU A 26 9.08 -6.05 -8.84
CA GLU A 26 10.06 -6.14 -9.93
C GLU A 26 11.25 -7.03 -9.53
N LEU A 27 11.80 -6.85 -8.33
CA LEU A 27 12.89 -7.68 -7.82
C LEU A 27 12.43 -9.12 -7.52
N ALA A 28 11.26 -9.28 -6.91
CA ALA A 28 10.74 -10.59 -6.51
C ALA A 28 10.43 -11.49 -7.71
N ALA A 29 10.04 -10.93 -8.86
CA ALA A 29 9.71 -11.70 -10.07
C ALA A 29 10.85 -12.61 -10.56
N GLY A 30 12.11 -12.25 -10.28
CA GLY A 30 13.29 -13.05 -10.64
C GLY A 30 13.89 -13.88 -9.50
N GLU A 31 13.58 -13.55 -8.24
CA GLU A 31 14.31 -14.07 -7.07
C GLU A 31 13.44 -14.88 -6.10
N CYS A 32 12.11 -14.76 -6.17
CA CYS A 32 11.19 -15.36 -5.20
C CYS A 32 10.50 -16.62 -5.73
N SER A 33 10.11 -17.51 -4.80
CA SER A 33 9.21 -18.62 -5.12
C SER A 33 7.82 -18.10 -5.53
N PRO A 34 7.03 -18.87 -6.31
CA PRO A 34 5.67 -18.48 -6.68
C PRO A 34 4.78 -18.17 -5.48
N ASP A 35 4.92 -18.92 -4.38
CA ASP A 35 4.16 -18.71 -3.16
C ASP A 35 4.49 -17.35 -2.51
N LEU A 36 5.78 -17.00 -2.45
CA LEU A 36 6.21 -15.73 -1.90
C LEU A 36 5.78 -14.56 -2.80
N LEU A 37 5.85 -14.75 -4.11
CA LEU A 37 5.36 -13.76 -5.08
C LEU A 37 3.86 -13.49 -4.90
N ASN A 38 3.07 -14.55 -4.69
CA ASN A 38 1.63 -14.44 -4.44
C ASN A 38 1.33 -13.68 -3.13
N LEU A 39 2.08 -13.95 -2.05
CA LEU A 39 1.96 -13.20 -0.79
C LEU A 39 2.30 -11.72 -0.95
N ILE A 40 3.33 -11.39 -1.73
CA ILE A 40 3.70 -10.01 -2.05
C ILE A 40 2.57 -9.33 -2.85
N SER A 41 2.00 -10.02 -3.83
CA SER A 41 0.87 -9.50 -4.62
C SER A 41 -0.32 -9.17 -3.72
N ILE A 42 -0.69 -10.07 -2.81
CA ILE A 42 -1.78 -9.84 -1.85
C ILE A 42 -1.49 -8.60 -0.97
N ALA A 43 -0.24 -8.43 -0.52
CA ALA A 43 0.14 -7.25 0.26
C ALA A 43 0.03 -5.95 -0.56
N CYS A 44 0.37 -5.99 -1.85
CA CYS A 44 0.19 -4.86 -2.77
C CYS A 44 -1.30 -4.51 -2.94
N ASP A 45 -2.15 -5.51 -3.17
CA ASP A 45 -3.59 -5.33 -3.34
C ASP A 45 -4.23 -4.70 -2.11
N LEU A 46 -3.85 -5.16 -0.91
CA LEU A 46 -4.29 -4.58 0.35
C LEU A 46 -3.82 -3.12 0.50
N ASN A 47 -2.56 -2.83 0.17
CA ASN A 47 -2.04 -1.47 0.20
C ASN A 47 -2.80 -0.54 -0.75
N GLN A 48 -3.14 -1.02 -1.94
CA GLN A 48 -3.92 -0.26 -2.91
C GLN A 48 -5.35 0.00 -2.41
N GLN A 49 -6.01 -1.01 -1.84
CA GLN A 49 -7.34 -0.84 -1.24
C GLN A 49 -7.33 0.19 -0.12
N ILE A 50 -6.36 0.11 0.80
CA ILE A 50 -6.19 1.08 1.89
C ILE A 50 -5.93 2.48 1.32
N SER A 51 -5.03 2.60 0.34
CA SER A 51 -4.73 3.87 -0.32
C SER A 51 -5.96 4.48 -0.96
N GLN A 52 -6.79 3.67 -1.61
CA GLN A 52 -8.03 4.12 -2.24
C GLN A 52 -9.04 4.59 -1.19
N SER A 53 -9.27 3.81 -0.13
CA SER A 53 -10.17 4.22 0.95
C SER A 53 -9.74 5.52 1.63
N LEU A 54 -8.42 5.71 1.84
CA LEU A 54 -7.89 6.96 2.40
C LEU A 54 -8.09 8.16 1.48
N ARG A 55 -8.13 7.95 0.16
CA ARG A 55 -8.43 9.01 -0.82
C ARG A 55 -9.92 9.33 -0.83
N ASP A 56 -10.76 8.31 -0.81
CA ASP A 56 -12.23 8.45 -0.87
C ASP A 56 -12.79 9.15 0.38
N GLU A 57 -12.23 8.88 1.58
CA GLU A 57 -12.64 9.59 2.81
C GLU A 57 -12.39 11.11 2.76
N ASN A 58 -11.47 11.57 1.91
CA ASN A 58 -11.20 12.99 1.73
C ASN A 58 -12.25 13.70 0.88
N GLU A 59 -12.89 13.00 -0.05
CA GLU A 59 -13.89 13.58 -0.96
C GLU A 59 -15.27 13.71 -0.30
N VAL A 60 -15.55 12.92 0.74
CA VAL A 60 -16.80 13.00 1.51
C VAL A 60 -16.79 14.16 2.55
N SER A 61 -15.60 14.71 2.85
CA SER A 61 -15.42 15.77 3.87
C SER A 61 -15.08 17.15 3.29
N ALA A 62 -15.01 17.29 1.96
CA ALA A 62 -14.72 18.54 1.24
C ALA A 62 -15.98 19.13 0.59
#